data_AF-U1R2R3-F1
#
_entry.id   AF-U1R2R3-F1
#
_cell.length_a   1.000
_cell.length_b   1.000
_cell.length_c   1.000
_cell.angle_alpha   90.00
_cell.angle_beta   90.00
_cell.angle_gamma   90.00
#
_symmetry.space_group_name_H-M   'P 1'
#
loop_
_entity.id
_entity.type
_entity.pdbx_description
1 polymer ?
#
loop_
_entity_poly.entity_id
_entity_poly.type
_entity_poly.pdbx_seq_one_letter_code
_entity_poly.pdbx_strand_id
1 'polypeptide(L)'
;MAPSGVRPRALAGLLTLAGAAVAAVVGVSLFPFHSVNHDEGVYLAQAAMLLEGQLFVDPPVGELFRPWFFVDRPDGTLYPKYAPVPAATFALGWLLGSPRLGLVGVTAAVVGLTYAVGTALFDRRLGVVAAATLFVSPLFLLHSG
;
A
#
# COMPACT_ATOMS: atom_id res chain seq x y z
N MET A 1 7.78 -42.58 8.38
CA MET A 1 7.91 -41.42 9.27
C MET A 1 8.12 -40.19 8.39
N ALA A 2 7.05 -39.50 8.00
CA ALA A 2 7.17 -38.32 7.13
C ALA A 2 7.83 -37.19 7.93
N PRO A 3 8.81 -36.45 7.37
CA PRO A 3 9.45 -35.35 8.07
C PRO A 3 8.36 -34.35 8.48
N SER A 4 8.47 -33.82 9.69
CA SER A 4 7.63 -32.75 10.22
C SER A 4 7.93 -31.45 9.48
N GLY A 5 7.56 -31.42 8.19
CA GLY A 5 7.60 -30.21 7.38
C GLY A 5 6.70 -29.16 8.03
N VAL A 6 7.16 -27.92 8.03
CA VAL A 6 6.43 -26.80 8.61
C VAL A 6 5.00 -26.77 8.02
N ARG A 7 4.00 -26.63 8.89
CA ARG A 7 2.58 -26.65 8.49
C ARG A 7 2.33 -25.52 7.47
N PRO A 8 1.58 -25.72 6.38
CA PRO A 8 1.35 -24.70 5.35
C PRO A 8 0.90 -23.32 5.87
N ARG A 9 0.13 -23.30 6.97
CA ARG A 9 -0.28 -22.06 7.65
C ARG A 9 0.89 -21.29 8.26
N ALA A 10 1.87 -21.99 8.82
CA ALA A 10 3.07 -21.36 9.35
C ALA A 10 3.96 -20.82 8.22
N LEU A 11 4.07 -21.53 7.08
CA LEU A 11 4.71 -20.97 5.87
C LEU A 11 4.01 -19.69 5.41
N ALA A 12 2.68 -19.70 5.32
CA ALA A 12 1.92 -18.52 4.91
C ALA A 12 2.12 -17.33 5.88
N GLY A 13 2.14 -17.60 7.19
CA GLY A 13 2.46 -16.59 8.20
C GLY A 13 3.88 -16.02 8.03
N LEU A 14 4.87 -16.88 7.78
CA LEU A 14 6.24 -16.46 7.51
C LEU A 14 6.34 -15.62 6.23
N LEU A 15 5.67 -16.01 5.14
CA LEU A 15 5.62 -15.24 3.90
C LEU A 15 4.97 -13.87 4.10
N THR A 16 3.90 -13.81 4.90
CA THR A 16 3.20 -12.56 5.23
C THR A 16 4.11 -11.59 6.00
N LEU A 17 4.80 -12.10 7.02
CA LEU A 17 5.75 -11.32 7.80
C LEU A 17 6.98 -10.91 6.98
N ALA A 18 7.47 -11.80 6.11
CA ALA A 18 8.55 -11.49 5.18
C ALA A 18 8.14 -10.40 4.19
N GLY A 19 6.92 -10.46 3.64
CA GLY A 19 6.34 -9.41 2.80
C GLY A 19 6.35 -8.05 3.49
N ALA A 20 5.85 -8.00 4.73
CA ALA A 20 5.87 -6.78 5.54
C ALA A 20 7.29 -6.23 5.76
N ALA A 21 8.24 -7.10 6.11
CA ALA A 21 9.63 -6.71 6.33
C ALA A 21 10.30 -6.20 5.05
N VAL A 22 10.07 -6.87 3.92
CA VAL A 22 10.62 -6.45 2.62
C VAL A 22 10.03 -5.11 2.19
N ALA A 23 8.72 -4.89 2.34
CA ALA A 23 8.10 -3.59 2.09
C ALA A 23 8.78 -2.45 2.88
N ALA A 24 9.03 -2.67 4.18
CA ALA A 24 9.72 -1.71 5.01
C ALA A 24 11.14 -1.42 4.50
N VAL A 25 11.89 -2.46 4.13
CA VAL A 25 13.27 -2.34 3.60
C VAL A 25 13.28 -1.64 2.25
N VAL A 26 12.38 -2.00 1.33
CA VAL A 26 12.25 -1.38 -0.01
C VAL A 26 11.95 0.10 0.15
N GLY A 27 10.97 0.45 0.97
CA GLY A 27 10.59 1.85 1.17
C GLY A 27 11.76 2.69 1.67
N VAL A 28 12.53 2.23 2.65
CA VAL A 28 13.64 3.04 3.19
C VAL A 28 14.90 2.98 2.32
N SER A 29 15.15 1.88 1.61
CA SER A 29 16.41 1.67 0.86
C SER A 29 16.33 2.13 -0.58
N LEU A 30 15.21 1.84 -1.27
CA LEU A 30 15.03 2.17 -2.69
C LEU A 30 14.29 3.49 -2.87
N PHE A 31 13.38 3.83 -1.95
CA PHE A 31 12.56 5.04 -2.03
C PHE A 31 12.73 5.95 -0.80
N PRO A 32 13.97 6.35 -0.43
CA PRO A 32 14.20 7.16 0.77
C PRO A 32 13.42 8.49 0.75
N PHE A 33 13.11 9.01 -0.44
CA PHE A 33 12.33 10.23 -0.66
C PHE A 33 10.97 9.98 -1.32
N HIS A 34 10.37 8.82 -1.05
CA HIS A 34 9.17 8.33 -1.75
C HIS A 34 9.44 7.97 -3.22
N SER A 35 8.45 7.38 -3.88
CA SER A 35 8.54 7.05 -5.29
C SER A 35 8.47 8.31 -6.14
N VAL A 36 9.06 8.23 -7.34
CA VAL A 36 8.93 9.25 -8.38
C VAL A 36 7.56 9.21 -9.08
N ASN A 37 6.67 8.31 -8.66
CA ASN A 37 5.31 8.31 -9.16
C ASN A 37 4.59 9.53 -8.60
N HIS A 38 4.17 10.42 -9.50
CA HIS A 38 3.43 11.62 -9.16
C HIS A 38 2.15 11.33 -8.36
N ASP A 39 1.55 10.14 -8.51
CA ASP A 39 0.37 9.75 -7.73
C ASP A 39 0.64 9.66 -6.21
N GLU A 40 1.85 9.24 -5.80
CA GLU A 40 2.16 9.09 -4.37
C GLU A 40 2.09 10.42 -3.63
N GLY A 41 2.62 11.50 -4.24
CA GLY A 41 2.53 12.84 -3.67
C GLY A 41 1.07 13.27 -3.45
N VAL A 42 0.17 12.89 -4.35
CA VAL A 42 -1.26 13.18 -4.25
C VAL A 42 -1.91 12.39 -3.13
N TYR A 43 -1.59 11.10 -3.03
CA TYR A 43 -2.12 10.26 -1.95
C TYR A 43 -1.64 10.73 -0.59
N LEU A 44 -0.38 11.19 -0.46
CA LEU A 44 0.16 11.75 0.77
C LEU A 44 -0.48 13.10 1.12
N ALA A 45 -0.69 13.98 0.13
CA ALA A 45 -1.38 15.25 0.33
C ALA A 45 -2.85 15.02 0.75
N GLN A 46 -3.57 14.13 0.05
CA GLN A 46 -4.93 13.75 0.41
C GLN A 46 -4.99 13.05 1.78
N ALA A 47 -3.99 12.26 2.15
CA ALA A 47 -3.91 11.65 3.47
C ALA A 47 -3.80 12.71 4.57
N ALA A 48 -2.97 13.74 4.39
CA ALA A 48 -2.88 14.87 5.31
C ALA A 48 -4.23 15.61 5.42
N MET A 49 -4.89 15.89 4.29
CA MET A 49 -6.24 16.48 4.28
C MET A 49 -7.24 15.64 5.10
N LEU A 50 -7.26 14.31 4.90
CA LEU A 50 -8.17 13.42 5.62
C LEU A 50 -7.91 13.45 7.14
N LEU A 51 -6.64 13.50 7.57
CA LEU A 51 -6.27 13.61 8.99
C LEU A 51 -6.69 14.96 9.60
N GLU A 52 -6.74 16.00 8.79
CA GLU A 52 -7.23 17.34 9.17
C GLU A 52 -8.76 17.48 9.05
N GLY A 53 -9.47 16.43 8.63
CA GLY A 53 -10.93 16.47 8.41
C GLY A 53 -11.33 17.27 7.17
N GLN A 54 -10.41 17.46 6.22
CA GLN A 54 -10.59 18.21 4.99
C GLN A 54 -10.86 17.30 3.80
N LEU A 55 -11.78 17.72 2.93
CA LEU A 55 -12.06 17.07 1.64
C LEU A 55 -11.73 17.97 0.45
N PHE A 56 -11.52 19.26 0.71
CA PHE A 56 -11.28 20.31 -0.27
C PHE A 56 -10.13 21.19 0.20
N VAL A 57 -9.37 21.74 -0.74
CA VAL A 57 -8.32 22.73 -0.47
C VAL A 57 -8.65 24.03 -1.19
N ASP A 58 -8.32 25.14 -0.55
CA ASP A 58 -8.42 26.48 -1.14
C ASP A 58 -7.01 27.08 -1.25
N PRO A 59 -6.29 26.80 -2.36
CA PRO A 59 -4.92 27.24 -2.50
C PRO A 59 -4.86 28.76 -2.73
N PRO A 60 -3.88 29.47 -2.13
CA PRO A 60 -3.73 30.91 -2.31
C PRO A 60 -3.41 31.31 -3.77
N VAL A 61 -2.92 30.37 -4.58
CA VAL A 61 -2.62 30.56 -6.00
C VAL A 61 -3.04 29.29 -6.79
N GLY A 62 -4.33 29.14 -7.08
CA GLY A 62 -4.87 27.94 -7.76
C GLY A 62 -4.14 27.53 -9.04
N GLU A 63 -3.62 28.49 -9.82
CA GLU A 63 -2.86 28.18 -11.04
C GLU A 63 -1.51 27.48 -10.80
N LEU A 64 -0.91 27.60 -9.62
CA LEU A 64 0.31 26.85 -9.27
C LEU A 64 -0.01 25.41 -8.86
N PHE A 65 -1.26 25.13 -8.49
CA PHE A 65 -1.79 23.79 -8.22
C PHE A 65 -2.51 23.20 -9.44
N ARG A 66 -2.24 23.77 -10.64
CA ARG A 66 -2.84 23.42 -11.93
C ARG A 66 -3.04 21.91 -12.11
N PRO A 67 -4.17 21.48 -12.71
CA PRO A 67 -5.03 20.41 -12.20
C PRO A 67 -4.65 19.01 -12.69
N TRP A 68 -3.38 18.62 -12.60
CA TRP A 68 -3.01 17.24 -13.00
C TRP A 68 -3.61 16.18 -12.05
N PHE A 69 -3.83 16.55 -10.78
CA PHE A 69 -4.27 15.63 -9.73
C PHE A 69 -5.38 16.16 -8.80
N PHE A 70 -5.77 17.41 -8.97
CA PHE A 70 -6.91 18.00 -8.30
C PHE A 70 -7.89 18.51 -9.36
N VAL A 71 -9.17 18.52 -9.01
CA VAL A 71 -10.25 19.00 -9.87
C VAL A 71 -10.80 20.28 -9.29
N ASP A 72 -10.88 21.31 -10.13
CA ASP A 72 -11.44 22.61 -9.79
C ASP A 72 -12.96 22.52 -9.57
N ARG A 73 -13.44 23.22 -8.56
CA ARG A 73 -14.88 23.51 -8.37
C ARG A 73 -15.20 24.95 -8.80
N PRO A 74 -16.47 25.26 -9.11
CA PRO A 74 -16.88 26.62 -9.52
C PRO A 74 -16.57 27.72 -8.49
N ASP A 75 -16.40 27.36 -7.22
CA ASP A 75 -16.07 28.28 -6.12
C ASP A 75 -14.56 28.53 -5.95
N GLY A 76 -13.72 27.98 -6.82
CA GLY A 76 -12.26 28.13 -6.79
C GLY A 76 -11.52 27.13 -5.90
N THR A 77 -12.26 26.33 -5.13
CA THR A 77 -11.65 25.27 -4.31
C THR A 77 -11.37 24.01 -5.13
N LEU A 78 -10.43 23.19 -4.66
CA LEU A 78 -9.99 21.98 -5.35
C LEU A 78 -10.30 20.72 -4.54
N TYR A 79 -10.53 19.60 -5.21
CA TYR A 79 -10.58 18.28 -4.57
C TYR A 79 -9.66 17.26 -5.28
N PRO A 80 -9.13 16.25 -4.56
CA PRO A 80 -8.30 15.23 -5.18
C PRO A 80 -9.06 14.46 -6.26
N LYS A 81 -8.43 14.25 -7.41
CA LYS A 81 -8.98 13.46 -8.52
C LYS A 81 -9.22 11.99 -8.14
N TYR A 82 -8.38 11.46 -7.25
CA TYR A 82 -8.39 10.05 -6.89
C TYR A 82 -9.39 9.72 -5.77
N ALA A 83 -9.93 8.50 -5.84
CA ALA A 83 -10.73 7.93 -4.76
C ALA A 83 -9.91 7.89 -3.46
N PRO A 84 -10.54 8.03 -2.28
CA PRO A 84 -9.82 8.23 -1.02
C PRO A 84 -9.15 6.96 -0.48
N VAL A 85 -9.30 5.79 -1.12
CA VAL A 85 -8.83 4.50 -0.56
C VAL A 85 -7.30 4.45 -0.39
N PRO A 86 -6.47 4.82 -1.38
CA PRO A 86 -5.01 4.87 -1.18
C PRO A 86 -4.62 5.91 -0.12
N ALA A 87 -5.23 7.11 -0.18
CA ALA A 87 -4.96 8.17 0.79
C ALA A 87 -5.33 7.77 2.23
N ALA A 88 -6.47 7.11 2.43
CA ALA A 88 -6.88 6.58 3.73
C ALA A 88 -5.89 5.53 4.25
N THR A 89 -5.31 4.71 3.36
CA THR A 89 -4.28 3.73 3.72
C THR A 89 -3.00 4.43 4.23
N PHE A 90 -2.56 5.48 3.55
CA PHE A 90 -1.44 6.31 4.01
C PHE A 90 -1.76 7.08 5.30
N ALA A 91 -2.99 7.57 5.46
CA ALA A 91 -3.44 8.24 6.68
C ALA A 91 -3.39 7.29 7.89
N LEU A 92 -3.83 6.03 7.73
CA LEU A 92 -3.67 5.00 8.76
C LEU A 92 -2.19 4.74 9.08
N GLY A 93 -1.31 4.71 8.07
CA GLY A 93 0.13 4.63 8.28
C GLY A 93 0.66 5.82 9.11
N TRP A 94 0.24 7.03 8.78
CA TRP A 94 0.57 8.24 9.54
C TRP A 94 0.14 8.15 11.00
N LEU A 95 -1.05 7.62 11.30
CA LEU A 95 -1.51 7.38 12.68
C LEU A 95 -0.63 6.37 13.43
N LEU A 96 0.05 5.47 12.71
CA LEU A 96 1.02 4.52 13.25
C LEU A 96 2.45 5.07 13.29
N GLY A 97 2.65 6.33 12.88
CA GLY A 97 3.93 7.06 12.94
C GLY A 97 4.67 7.19 11.61
N SER A 98 4.22 6.56 10.52
CA SER A 98 4.81 6.74 9.19
C SER A 98 3.87 6.31 8.07
N PRO A 99 3.71 7.12 7.00
CA PRO A 99 2.84 6.76 5.87
C PRO A 99 3.24 5.42 5.23
N ARG A 100 4.53 5.06 5.27
CA ARG A 100 5.05 3.79 4.74
C ARG A 100 4.47 2.56 5.41
N LEU A 101 4.03 2.67 6.67
CA LEU A 101 3.39 1.58 7.39
C LEU A 101 2.06 1.17 6.74
N GLY A 102 1.42 2.07 5.99
CA GLY A 102 0.29 1.72 5.13
C GLY A 102 0.66 0.68 4.07
N LEU A 103 1.77 0.88 3.36
CA LEU A 103 2.28 -0.06 2.34
C LEU A 103 2.78 -1.37 2.95
N VAL A 104 3.42 -1.32 4.12
CA VAL A 104 3.81 -2.51 4.89
C VAL A 104 2.58 -3.37 5.21
N GLY A 105 1.51 -2.74 5.71
CA GLY A 105 0.25 -3.40 6.02
C GLY A 105 -0.43 -3.97 4.78
N VAL A 106 -0.52 -3.20 3.69
CA VAL A 106 -1.08 -3.67 2.41
C VAL A 106 -0.29 -4.84 1.84
N THR A 107 1.04 -4.78 1.85
CA THR A 107 1.89 -5.86 1.35
C THR A 107 1.65 -7.15 2.13
N ALA A 108 1.61 -7.07 3.46
CA ALA A 108 1.28 -8.21 4.31
C ALA A 108 -0.12 -8.76 3.99
N ALA A 109 -1.12 -7.88 3.89
CA ALA A 109 -2.49 -8.27 3.60
C ALA A 109 -2.61 -8.96 2.23
N VAL A 110 -1.97 -8.41 1.19
CA VAL A 110 -2.04 -8.98 -0.16
C VAL A 110 -1.39 -10.38 -0.19
N VAL A 111 -0.20 -10.57 0.40
CA VAL A 111 0.43 -11.90 0.48
C VAL A 111 -0.44 -12.90 1.26
N GLY A 112 -0.96 -12.49 2.41
CA GLY A 112 -1.82 -13.35 3.24
C GLY A 112 -3.15 -13.69 2.58
N LEU A 113 -3.77 -12.73 1.89
CA LEU A 113 -5.02 -12.92 1.16
C LEU A 113 -4.82 -13.79 -0.09
N THR A 114 -3.68 -13.69 -0.78
CA THR A 114 -3.34 -14.60 -1.88
C THR A 114 -3.27 -16.05 -1.38
N TYR A 115 -2.67 -16.29 -0.20
CA TYR A 115 -2.72 -17.60 0.44
C TYR A 115 -4.16 -18.05 0.75
N ALA A 116 -4.98 -17.16 1.31
CA ALA A 116 -6.35 -17.46 1.68
C ALA A 116 -7.21 -17.81 0.46
N VAL A 117 -7.13 -17.03 -0.62
CA VAL A 117 -7.84 -17.28 -1.88
C VAL A 117 -7.39 -18.59 -2.52
N GLY A 118 -6.08 -18.82 -2.64
CA GLY A 118 -5.56 -20.07 -3.19
C GLY A 118 -5.97 -21.30 -2.37
N THR A 119 -6.06 -21.16 -1.05
CA THR A 119 -6.57 -22.22 -0.16
C THR A 119 -8.07 -22.44 -0.31
N ALA A 120 -8.84 -21.37 -0.49
CA ALA A 120 -10.30 -21.44 -0.63
C ALA A 120 -10.73 -22.06 -1.97
N LEU A 121 -9.99 -21.79 -3.04
CA LEU A 121 -10.28 -22.32 -4.38
C LEU A 121 -9.71 -23.72 -4.60
N PHE A 122 -8.63 -24.08 -3.90
CA PHE A 122 -7.91 -25.34 -4.09
C PHE A 122 -7.55 -25.99 -2.75
N ASP A 123 -6.30 -25.87 -2.32
CA ASP A 123 -5.79 -26.44 -1.08
C ASP A 123 -4.68 -25.57 -0.46
N ARG A 124 -4.26 -25.94 0.75
CA ARG A 124 -3.26 -25.17 1.49
C ARG A 124 -1.87 -25.17 0.84
N ARG A 125 -1.52 -26.19 0.06
CA ARG A 125 -0.23 -26.24 -0.64
C ARG A 125 -0.24 -25.26 -1.81
N LEU A 126 -1.29 -25.29 -2.63
CA LEU A 126 -1.46 -24.33 -3.72
C LEU A 126 -1.62 -22.90 -3.22
N GLY A 127 -2.28 -22.68 -2.07
CA GLY A 127 -2.28 -21.38 -1.40
C GLY A 127 -0.88 -20.87 -1.07
N VAL A 128 0.00 -21.73 -0.51
CA VAL A 128 1.39 -21.35 -0.21
C VAL A 128 2.17 -21.04 -1.49
N VAL A 129 2.02 -21.88 -2.53
CA VAL A 129 2.68 -21.66 -3.82
C VAL A 129 2.25 -20.31 -4.41
N ALA A 130 0.94 -20.01 -4.43
CA ALA A 130 0.43 -18.74 -4.94
C ALA A 130 0.99 -17.53 -4.18
N ALA A 131 0.99 -17.58 -2.84
CA ALA A 131 1.54 -16.51 -2.01
C ALA A 131 3.06 -16.34 -2.22
N ALA A 132 3.80 -17.45 -2.35
CA ALA A 132 5.23 -17.42 -2.61
C ALA A 132 5.53 -16.85 -4.01
N THR A 133 4.79 -17.25 -5.05
CA THR A 133 4.93 -16.74 -6.42
C THR A 133 4.68 -15.23 -6.48
N LEU A 134 3.64 -14.75 -5.81
CA LEU A 134 3.39 -13.31 -5.67
C LEU A 134 4.56 -12.62 -4.94
N PHE A 135 4.98 -13.16 -3.79
CA PHE A 135 6.01 -12.56 -2.95
C PHE A 135 7.35 -12.40 -3.70
N VAL A 136 7.74 -13.36 -4.53
CA VAL A 136 8.99 -13.27 -5.32
C VAL A 136 8.85 -12.48 -6.62
N SER A 137 7.66 -11.96 -6.94
CA SER A 137 7.43 -11.16 -8.15
C SER A 137 8.20 -9.83 -8.07
N PRO A 138 9.08 -9.52 -9.03
CA PRO A 138 9.84 -8.26 -9.03
C PRO A 138 8.95 -7.02 -9.02
N LEU A 139 7.83 -7.05 -9.76
CA LEU A 139 6.86 -5.94 -9.80
C LEU A 139 6.18 -5.75 -8.45
N PHE A 140 5.81 -6.84 -7.77
CA PHE A 140 5.19 -6.77 -6.46
C PHE A 140 6.16 -6.18 -5.43
N LEU A 141 7.40 -6.66 -5.41
CA LEU A 141 8.42 -6.17 -4.48
C LEU A 141 8.79 -4.71 -4.75
N LEU A 142 8.94 -4.31 -6.01
CA LEU A 142 9.24 -2.92 -6.36
C LEU A 142 8.12 -1.96 -5.93
N HIS A 143 6.85 -2.36 -6.03
CA HIS A 143 5.71 -1.54 -5.63
C HIS A 143 5.31 -1.69 -4.16
N SER A 144 6.08 -2.45 -3.36
CA SER A 144 5.75 -2.72 -1.96
C SER A 144 6.20 -1.63 -0.98
N GLY A 145 7.01 -0.66 -1.42
CA GLY A 145 7.58 0.38 -0.56
C GLY A 145 7.69 1.74 -1.21
#